data_AF-A0A7C1CRN4-F1
#
_entry.id   AF-A0A7C1CRN4-F1
#
_cell.length_a   1.000
_cell.length_b   1.000
_cell.length_c   1.000
_cell.angle_alpha   90.00
_cell.angle_beta   90.00
_cell.angle_gamma   90.00
#
_symmetry.space_group_name_H-M   'P 1'
#
loop_
_entity.id
_entity.type
_entity.pdbx_description
1 polymer ?
#
loop_
_entity_poly.entity_id
_entity_poly.type
_entity_poly.pdbx_seq_one_letter_code
_entity_poly.pdbx_strand_id
1 'polypeptide(L)'
;MDLSLFNTANLFEASTHLFQQLGIKLNSNTAEALPTKKLLSGFYKDNDTFNSIINTYFIGIIDDSVFQTTGKGDVKYSIHEVLHPDFHQDDNGYNGLMIFAFELTRKPTRTEISELTRAFNRISQKMPVALLLKYPSVLPSEGNEALISLAISERFKYLQHWRQGEKVGKIIILKDIATYHTHAGHQRILLDLVKPSGVTNFKQLHAHWLQVLDVNVLNKKFFKEIANWYFWAKDKVQFPDDIEKNEQVRNATNLIRLITRIIFIWFIKEKNLVPAALFDKKYLSTILKDFMQTKTLTIITRPYCKTSFLEPSTKK
;
A
#
# COMPACT_ATOMS: atom_id res chain seq x y z
N MET A 1 -11.06 -0.01 -6.83
CA MET A 1 -10.25 1.15 -7.25
C MET A 1 -9.58 0.78 -8.55
N ASP A 2 -9.77 1.58 -9.57
CA ASP A 2 -9.18 1.37 -10.89
C ASP A 2 -7.79 2.03 -10.94
N LEU A 3 -6.75 1.22 -11.13
CA LEU A 3 -5.36 1.65 -11.24
C LEU A 3 -4.81 1.50 -12.66
N SER A 4 -5.65 1.07 -13.62
CA SER A 4 -5.21 0.79 -14.99
C SER A 4 -4.62 2.02 -15.69
N LEU A 5 -5.08 3.23 -15.35
CA LEU A 5 -4.58 4.49 -15.88
C LEU A 5 -3.08 4.71 -15.67
N PHE A 6 -2.45 4.08 -14.67
CA PHE A 6 -0.99 4.17 -14.50
C PHE A 6 -0.22 3.52 -15.65
N ASN A 7 -0.87 2.69 -16.47
CA ASN A 7 -0.27 2.04 -17.64
C ASN A 7 -0.56 2.79 -18.96
N THR A 8 -1.60 3.61 -19.01
CA THR A 8 -2.10 4.21 -20.26
C THR A 8 -2.01 5.72 -20.31
N ALA A 9 -2.17 6.39 -19.16
CA ALA A 9 -2.14 7.84 -19.04
C ALA A 9 -0.78 8.36 -18.57
N ASN A 10 -0.58 9.67 -18.66
CA ASN A 10 0.57 10.31 -18.03
C ASN A 10 0.45 10.22 -16.50
N LEU A 11 1.60 10.31 -15.79
CA LEU A 11 1.63 10.11 -14.35
C LEU A 11 0.81 11.16 -13.58
N PHE A 12 0.74 12.40 -14.04
CA PHE A 12 -0.05 13.44 -13.38
C PHE A 12 -1.54 13.11 -13.38
N GLU A 13 -2.08 12.70 -14.53
CA GLU A 13 -3.48 12.31 -14.72
C GLU A 13 -3.82 11.06 -13.89
N ALA A 14 -3.01 10.01 -14.01
CA ALA A 14 -3.21 8.77 -13.25
C ALA A 14 -3.19 9.01 -11.74
N SER A 15 -2.27 9.87 -11.27
CA SER A 15 -2.18 10.27 -9.87
C SER A 15 -3.42 11.06 -9.42
N THR A 16 -3.84 12.06 -10.21
CA THR A 16 -5.04 12.86 -9.90
C THR A 16 -6.28 11.98 -9.80
N HIS A 17 -6.43 11.02 -10.73
CA HIS A 17 -7.53 10.06 -10.70
C HIS A 17 -7.50 9.14 -9.47
N LEU A 18 -6.31 8.69 -9.03
CA LEU A 18 -6.17 7.92 -7.80
C LEU A 18 -6.69 8.71 -6.58
N PHE A 19 -6.27 9.96 -6.41
CA PHE A 19 -6.72 10.76 -5.27
C PHE A 19 -8.21 11.13 -5.35
N GLN A 20 -8.75 11.32 -6.57
CA GLN A 20 -10.19 11.47 -6.76
C GLN A 20 -10.96 10.24 -6.29
N GLN A 21 -10.48 9.02 -6.59
CA GLN A 21 -11.05 7.78 -6.07
C GLN A 21 -10.90 7.63 -4.54
N LEU A 22 -9.88 8.26 -3.95
CA LEU A 22 -9.74 8.38 -2.49
C LEU A 22 -10.68 9.44 -1.88
N GLY A 23 -11.50 10.12 -2.68
CA GLY A 23 -12.42 11.16 -2.23
C GLY A 23 -11.72 12.49 -1.94
N ILE A 24 -10.58 12.75 -2.58
CA ILE A 24 -9.75 13.94 -2.40
C ILE A 24 -9.55 14.60 -3.76
N LYS A 25 -10.06 15.83 -3.90
CA LYS A 25 -9.83 16.63 -5.09
C LYS A 25 -8.54 17.43 -4.89
N LEU A 26 -7.47 16.99 -5.55
CA LEU A 26 -6.19 17.69 -5.50
C LEU A 26 -6.26 19.04 -6.23
N ASN A 27 -5.40 19.95 -5.80
CA ASN A 27 -5.42 21.38 -6.15
C ASN A 27 -4.15 21.85 -6.89
N SER A 28 -3.53 21.01 -7.72
CA SER A 28 -2.40 21.45 -8.54
C SER A 28 -2.84 22.18 -9.81
N ASN A 29 -2.13 23.24 -10.18
CA ASN A 29 -2.22 23.90 -11.48
C ASN A 29 -1.15 23.44 -12.48
N THR A 30 -0.18 22.62 -12.04
CA THR A 30 1.00 22.27 -12.82
C THR A 30 0.92 20.82 -13.28
N ALA A 31 0.49 20.61 -14.53
CA ALA A 31 0.48 19.30 -15.17
C ALA A 31 1.83 18.93 -15.82
N GLU A 32 2.77 19.87 -15.88
CA GLU A 32 4.09 19.67 -16.51
C GLU A 32 5.10 19.03 -15.54
N ALA A 33 6.02 18.24 -16.11
CA ALA A 33 7.09 17.62 -15.35
C ALA A 33 8.10 18.68 -14.86
N LEU A 34 8.46 18.59 -13.58
CA LEU A 34 9.41 19.45 -12.91
C LEU A 34 10.83 18.85 -12.97
N PRO A 35 11.87 19.67 -13.21
CA PRO A 35 13.24 19.19 -13.18
C PRO A 35 13.69 18.88 -11.74
N THR A 36 13.77 17.58 -11.41
CA THR A 36 14.09 17.07 -10.06
C THR A 36 15.33 17.69 -9.44
N LYS A 37 16.43 17.80 -10.20
CA LYS A 37 17.70 18.36 -9.73
C LYS A 37 17.57 19.83 -9.33
N LYS A 38 16.79 20.61 -10.09
CA LYS A 38 16.50 22.02 -9.79
C LYS A 38 15.62 22.13 -8.54
N LEU A 39 14.60 21.27 -8.44
CA LEU A 39 13.66 21.26 -7.31
C LEU A 39 14.33 20.91 -5.98
N LEU A 40 15.21 19.90 -5.98
CA LEU A 40 15.89 19.45 -4.76
C LEU A 40 17.12 20.29 -4.40
N SER A 41 17.71 21.03 -5.34
CA SER A 41 18.91 21.84 -5.13
C SER A 41 20.01 21.06 -4.38
N GLY A 42 20.45 21.53 -3.20
CA GLY A 42 21.47 20.88 -2.36
C GLY A 42 21.04 19.56 -1.71
N PHE A 43 19.78 19.15 -1.82
CA PHE A 43 19.30 17.85 -1.33
C PHE A 43 19.32 16.76 -2.40
N TYR A 44 19.61 17.10 -3.66
CA TYR A 44 19.84 16.12 -4.72
C TYR A 44 21.15 15.39 -4.47
N LYS A 45 21.15 14.07 -4.62
CA LYS A 45 22.38 13.27 -4.60
C LYS A 45 22.58 12.61 -5.95
N ASP A 46 23.77 12.74 -6.51
CA ASP A 46 24.11 12.09 -7.77
C ASP A 46 24.42 10.60 -7.53
N ASN A 47 23.38 9.78 -7.57
CA ASN A 47 23.45 8.33 -7.41
C ASN A 47 22.32 7.63 -8.19
N ASP A 48 22.38 6.30 -8.28
CA ASP A 48 21.41 5.49 -9.03
C ASP A 48 19.95 5.70 -8.59
N THR A 49 19.70 6.08 -7.34
CA THR A 49 18.35 6.33 -6.82
C THR A 49 17.75 7.58 -7.46
N PHE A 50 18.44 8.72 -7.38
CA PHE A 50 17.94 9.98 -7.93
C PHE A 50 18.02 10.00 -9.45
N ASN A 51 19.07 9.40 -10.02
CA ASN A 51 19.25 9.29 -11.48
C ASN A 51 18.20 8.37 -12.13
N SER A 52 17.49 7.55 -11.35
CA SER A 52 16.37 6.75 -11.86
C SER A 52 15.07 7.55 -12.11
N ILE A 53 14.96 8.79 -11.61
CA ILE A 53 13.76 9.61 -11.77
C ILE A 53 13.69 10.17 -13.20
N ILE A 54 12.67 9.75 -13.93
CA ILE A 54 12.37 10.22 -15.28
C ILE A 54 11.57 11.52 -15.22
N ASN A 55 10.43 11.46 -14.52
CA ASN A 55 9.49 12.57 -14.42
C ASN A 55 9.14 12.83 -12.95
N THR A 56 9.06 14.11 -12.58
CA THR A 56 8.60 14.56 -11.26
C THR A 56 7.41 15.48 -11.44
N TYR A 57 6.33 15.23 -10.70
CA TYR A 57 5.14 16.09 -10.72
C TYR A 57 4.81 16.54 -9.30
N PHE A 58 4.43 17.81 -9.16
CA PHE A 58 3.73 18.29 -7.98
C PHE A 58 2.23 18.15 -8.23
N ILE A 59 1.59 17.21 -7.53
CA ILE A 59 0.18 16.87 -7.79
C ILE A 59 -0.80 17.59 -6.87
N GLY A 60 -0.30 18.27 -5.82
CA GLY A 60 -1.08 19.20 -5.01
C GLY A 60 -0.74 19.13 -3.52
N ILE A 61 -1.55 19.82 -2.73
CA ILE A 61 -1.56 19.73 -1.27
C ILE A 61 -2.90 19.22 -0.76
N ILE A 62 -2.86 18.51 0.35
CA ILE A 62 -4.05 18.18 1.14
C ILE A 62 -3.98 19.03 2.41
N ASP A 63 -4.76 20.09 2.47
CA ASP A 63 -4.96 20.97 3.63
C ASP A 63 -6.47 21.12 3.89
N ASP A 64 -6.88 21.99 4.81
CA ASP A 64 -8.32 22.19 5.08
C ASP A 64 -9.11 22.75 3.89
N SER A 65 -8.44 23.30 2.86
CA SER A 65 -9.11 23.81 1.66
C SER A 65 -9.78 22.70 0.85
N VAL A 66 -9.24 21.48 0.87
CA VAL A 66 -9.80 20.35 0.09
C VAL A 66 -11.13 19.80 0.65
N PHE A 67 -11.52 20.24 1.87
CA PHE A 67 -12.76 19.83 2.52
C PHE A 67 -13.85 20.91 2.48
N GLN A 68 -13.51 22.14 2.11
CA GLN A 68 -14.47 23.24 2.03
C GLN A 68 -15.40 23.02 0.83
N THR A 69 -16.65 22.69 1.13
CA THR A 69 -17.68 22.53 0.10
C THR A 69 -18.24 23.92 -0.21
N THR A 70 -18.19 24.32 -1.49
CA THR A 70 -18.95 25.43 -2.10
C THR A 70 -18.61 26.89 -1.71
N GLY A 71 -18.15 27.68 -2.68
CA GLY A 71 -18.34 29.14 -2.71
C GLY A 71 -17.11 29.99 -3.03
N LYS A 72 -15.90 29.51 -2.72
CA LYS A 72 -14.64 30.10 -3.18
C LYS A 72 -14.09 29.18 -4.26
N GLY A 73 -13.76 29.70 -5.44
CA GLY A 73 -13.29 28.90 -6.57
C GLY A 73 -12.20 27.91 -6.16
N ASP A 74 -12.13 26.76 -6.85
CA ASP A 74 -11.12 25.72 -6.60
C ASP A 74 -9.74 26.38 -6.45
N VAL A 75 -9.25 26.49 -5.20
CA VAL A 75 -7.94 27.07 -4.95
C VAL A 75 -6.94 26.14 -5.61
N LYS A 76 -6.13 26.65 -6.53
CA LYS A 76 -5.04 25.89 -7.13
C LYS A 76 -3.72 26.48 -6.67
N TYR A 77 -2.78 25.62 -6.31
CA TYR A 77 -1.46 26.01 -5.89
C TYR A 77 -0.42 25.55 -6.91
N SER A 78 0.55 26.42 -7.16
CA SER A 78 1.82 26.07 -7.81
C SER A 78 2.86 25.68 -6.77
N ILE A 79 3.86 24.90 -7.19
CA ILE A 79 4.95 24.49 -6.29
C ILE A 79 5.72 25.68 -5.70
N HIS A 80 5.87 26.77 -6.45
CA HIS A 80 6.59 27.96 -6.00
C HIS A 80 5.86 28.70 -4.87
N GLU A 81 4.53 28.75 -4.94
CA GLU A 81 3.71 29.33 -3.87
C GLU A 81 3.81 28.51 -2.59
N VAL A 82 3.71 27.18 -2.69
CA VAL A 82 3.71 26.27 -1.52
C VAL A 82 5.08 26.18 -0.86
N LEU A 83 6.17 26.31 -1.62
CA LEU A 83 7.53 26.33 -1.08
C LEU A 83 7.95 27.71 -0.53
N HIS A 84 7.14 28.75 -0.68
CA HIS A 84 7.46 30.07 -0.14
C HIS A 84 7.47 30.06 1.39
N PRO A 85 8.44 30.71 2.08
CA PRO A 85 8.52 30.71 3.55
C PRO A 85 7.26 31.23 4.25
N ASP A 86 6.51 32.10 3.60
CA ASP A 86 5.28 32.71 4.14
C ASP A 86 4.01 31.88 3.91
N PHE A 87 4.10 30.75 3.19
CA PHE A 87 2.96 29.87 2.95
C PHE A 87 2.53 29.20 4.27
N HIS A 88 1.26 29.40 4.66
CA HIS A 88 0.64 28.96 5.92
C HIS A 88 1.54 29.14 7.16
N GLN A 89 1.67 30.38 7.64
CA GLN A 89 2.26 30.67 8.94
C GLN A 89 1.24 30.35 10.05
N ASP A 90 1.20 29.10 10.51
CA ASP A 90 0.40 28.72 11.67
C ASP A 90 1.28 27.93 12.66
N ASP A 91 1.39 28.40 13.90
CA ASP A 91 2.29 27.84 14.93
C ASP A 91 1.80 26.48 15.50
N ASN A 92 0.65 25.99 15.06
CA ASN A 92 -0.06 24.86 15.67
C ASN A 92 0.23 23.47 15.09
N GLY A 93 1.24 23.34 14.22
CA GLY A 93 1.65 22.07 13.60
C GLY A 93 1.39 22.06 12.10
N TYR A 94 1.62 20.93 11.44
CA TYR A 94 1.41 20.85 9.99
C TYR A 94 -0.10 20.82 9.67
N ASN A 95 -0.55 21.83 8.92
CA ASN A 95 -1.95 21.97 8.48
C ASN A 95 -2.19 21.38 7.07
N GLY A 96 -1.24 20.59 6.56
CA GLY A 96 -1.46 19.83 5.34
C GLY A 96 -0.34 18.87 4.99
N LEU A 97 -0.47 18.21 3.84
CA LEU A 97 0.44 17.22 3.27
C LEU A 97 0.72 17.58 1.81
N MET A 98 1.99 17.78 1.46
CA MET A 98 2.43 18.08 0.10
C MET A 98 2.64 16.78 -0.66
N ILE A 99 2.14 16.67 -1.90
CA ILE A 99 2.21 15.42 -2.65
C ILE A 99 2.98 15.59 -3.95
N PHE A 100 3.95 14.71 -4.16
CA PHE A 100 4.66 14.55 -5.42
C PHE A 100 4.43 13.17 -6.02
N ALA A 101 4.50 13.10 -7.34
CA ALA A 101 4.51 11.84 -8.07
C ALA A 101 5.79 11.69 -8.90
N PHE A 102 6.40 10.51 -8.89
CA PHE A 102 7.62 10.19 -9.63
C PHE A 102 7.43 9.00 -10.56
N GLU A 103 8.00 9.10 -11.76
CA GLU A 103 8.18 7.96 -12.64
C GLU A 103 9.64 7.53 -12.58
N LEU A 104 9.91 6.25 -12.28
CA LEU A 104 11.25 5.70 -12.17
C LEU A 104 11.55 4.69 -13.28
N THR A 105 12.80 4.65 -13.72
CA THR A 105 13.28 3.68 -14.72
C THR A 105 13.35 2.25 -14.19
N ARG A 106 13.42 2.06 -12.87
CA ARG A 106 13.57 0.77 -12.22
C ARG A 106 12.79 0.67 -10.92
N LYS A 107 12.54 -0.57 -10.50
CA LYS A 107 11.93 -0.87 -9.21
C LYS A 107 12.85 -0.43 -8.06
N PRO A 108 12.41 0.48 -7.18
CA PRO A 108 13.22 0.93 -6.04
C PRO A 108 13.11 -0.03 -4.85
N THR A 109 14.15 -0.04 -4.01
CA THR A 109 14.14 -0.67 -2.69
C THR A 109 13.41 0.21 -1.67
N ARG A 110 13.07 -0.34 -0.49
CA ARG A 110 12.47 0.45 0.60
C ARG A 110 13.40 1.57 1.08
N THR A 111 14.70 1.32 1.08
CA THR A 111 15.72 2.30 1.47
C THR A 111 15.76 3.47 0.49
N GLU A 112 15.68 3.17 -0.80
CA GLU A 112 15.66 4.17 -1.88
C GLU A 112 14.40 5.04 -1.82
N ILE A 113 13.22 4.43 -1.65
CA ILE A 113 11.97 5.19 -1.45
C ILE A 113 12.09 6.10 -0.22
N SER A 114 12.68 5.59 0.88
CA SER A 114 12.88 6.38 2.10
C SER A 114 13.85 7.54 1.90
N GLU A 115 14.91 7.34 1.11
CA GLU A 115 15.86 8.38 0.76
C GLU A 115 15.20 9.50 -0.06
N LEU A 116 14.46 9.14 -1.12
CA LEU A 116 13.70 10.10 -1.93
C LEU A 116 12.67 10.86 -1.08
N THR A 117 11.92 10.14 -0.24
CA THR A 117 10.92 10.75 0.65
C THR A 117 11.56 11.77 1.59
N ARG A 118 12.73 11.45 2.16
CA ARG A 118 13.47 12.38 3.04
C ARG A 118 13.99 13.60 2.30
N ALA A 119 14.49 13.43 1.07
CA ALA A 119 15.00 14.55 0.27
C ALA A 119 13.88 15.55 -0.05
N PHE A 120 12.72 15.07 -0.50
CA PHE A 120 11.57 15.93 -0.75
C PHE A 120 10.96 16.50 0.54
N ASN A 121 10.93 15.73 1.62
CA ASN A 121 10.49 16.26 2.90
C ASN A 121 11.40 17.41 3.40
N ARG A 122 12.68 17.47 3.01
CA ARG A 122 13.57 18.58 3.40
C ARG A 122 13.30 19.90 2.67
N ILE A 123 12.83 19.85 1.42
CA ILE A 123 12.47 21.08 0.69
C ILE A 123 11.15 21.68 1.19
N SER A 124 10.24 20.86 1.70
CA SER A 124 8.98 21.31 2.29
C SER A 124 9.17 21.67 3.76
N GLN A 125 9.57 22.89 4.11
CA GLN A 125 9.96 23.19 5.50
C GLN A 125 8.81 23.08 6.52
N LYS A 126 7.56 23.31 6.12
CA LYS A 126 6.40 23.42 7.04
C LYS A 126 5.34 22.32 6.90
N MET A 127 5.47 21.43 5.91
CA MET A 127 4.51 20.37 5.66
C MET A 127 5.22 19.03 5.45
N PRO A 128 4.71 17.92 5.98
CA PRO A 128 5.13 16.59 5.56
C PRO A 128 4.91 16.40 4.05
N VAL A 129 5.66 15.46 3.50
CA VAL A 129 5.56 15.05 2.09
C VAL A 129 5.03 13.64 1.97
N ALA A 130 4.12 13.43 1.02
CA ALA A 130 3.81 12.12 0.47
C ALA A 130 4.35 11.99 -0.96
N LEU A 131 4.82 10.80 -1.29
CA LEU A 131 5.30 10.44 -2.60
C LEU A 131 4.47 9.30 -3.18
N LEU A 132 4.06 9.46 -4.43
CA LEU A 132 3.51 8.40 -5.26
C LEU A 132 4.55 8.03 -6.33
N LEU A 133 5.07 6.81 -6.30
CA LEU A 133 6.11 6.37 -7.22
C LEU A 133 5.53 5.34 -8.18
N LYS A 134 5.71 5.53 -9.49
CA LYS A 134 5.43 4.57 -10.56
C LYS A 134 6.74 4.01 -11.10
N TYR A 135 6.80 2.70 -11.31
CA TYR A 135 7.98 2.02 -11.87
C TYR A 135 7.60 0.68 -12.52
N PRO A 136 8.41 0.14 -13.43
CA PRO A 136 8.10 -1.14 -14.09
C PRO A 136 8.12 -2.32 -13.11
N SER A 137 7.28 -3.34 -13.36
CA SER A 137 7.48 -4.65 -12.73
C SER A 137 8.73 -5.33 -13.28
N VAL A 138 9.38 -6.12 -12.44
CA VAL A 138 10.61 -6.87 -12.77
C VAL A 138 10.27 -8.34 -13.09
N LEU A 139 9.04 -8.78 -12.81
CA LEU A 139 8.65 -10.17 -12.97
C LEU A 139 8.23 -10.45 -14.42
N PRO A 140 8.89 -11.38 -15.12
CA PRO A 140 8.52 -11.73 -16.51
C PRO A 140 7.08 -12.23 -16.63
N SER A 141 6.55 -12.82 -15.57
CA SER A 141 5.18 -13.34 -15.47
C SER A 141 4.11 -12.26 -15.35
N GLU A 142 4.47 -11.01 -15.04
CA GLU A 142 3.53 -9.91 -14.79
C GLU A 142 3.29 -9.02 -16.03
N GLY A 143 3.87 -9.37 -17.19
CA GLY A 143 3.74 -8.55 -18.40
C GLY A 143 4.31 -7.15 -18.23
N ASN A 144 3.96 -6.24 -19.16
CA ASN A 144 4.41 -4.83 -19.12
C ASN A 144 3.54 -4.00 -18.16
N GLU A 145 3.34 -4.51 -16.94
CA GLU A 145 2.54 -3.88 -15.88
C GLU A 145 3.38 -2.90 -15.05
N ALA A 146 2.84 -1.71 -14.81
CA ALA A 146 3.41 -0.76 -13.88
C ALA A 146 3.08 -1.14 -12.43
N LEU A 147 4.04 -0.92 -11.53
CA LEU A 147 3.83 -0.96 -10.09
C LEU A 147 3.79 0.47 -9.55
N ILE A 148 2.99 0.69 -8.51
CA ILE A 148 2.99 1.94 -7.75
C ILE A 148 3.35 1.73 -6.27
N SER A 149 3.95 2.75 -5.66
CA SER A 149 4.16 2.83 -4.21
C SER A 149 3.67 4.16 -3.67
N LEU A 150 3.06 4.15 -2.48
CA LEU A 150 2.73 5.34 -1.72
C LEU A 150 3.64 5.41 -0.49
N ALA A 151 4.36 6.52 -0.32
CA ALA A 151 5.16 6.80 0.86
C ALA A 151 4.68 8.09 1.53
N ILE A 152 4.57 8.10 2.85
CA ILE A 152 4.16 9.27 3.64
C ILE A 152 5.22 9.51 4.71
N SER A 153 5.75 10.74 4.79
CA SER A 153 6.63 11.15 5.87
C SER A 153 5.83 11.69 7.05
N GLU A 154 6.14 11.23 8.26
CA GLU A 154 5.59 11.83 9.48
C GLU A 154 6.50 12.96 10.00
N ARG A 155 5.89 13.91 10.72
CA ARG A 155 6.59 14.94 11.47
C ARG A 155 5.96 15.09 12.84
N PHE A 156 6.81 15.32 13.84
CA PHE A 156 6.39 15.49 15.22
C PHE A 156 7.02 16.74 15.78
N LYS A 157 6.27 17.50 16.59
CA LYS A 157 6.88 18.54 17.42
C LYS A 157 7.92 17.91 18.34
N TYR A 158 9.01 18.61 18.60
CA TYR A 158 9.96 18.16 19.61
C TYR A 158 9.27 18.10 20.98
N LEU A 159 9.56 17.06 21.76
CA LEU A 159 9.09 16.98 23.16
C LEU A 159 9.71 18.09 24.02
N GLN A 160 10.87 18.61 23.60
CA GLN A 160 11.54 19.76 24.20
C GLN A 160 10.91 21.07 23.69
N HIS A 161 10.12 21.73 24.53
CA HIS A 161 9.43 22.98 24.20
C HIS A 161 10.38 24.15 23.81
N TRP A 162 11.65 24.11 24.22
CA TRP A 162 12.65 25.13 23.89
C TRP A 162 13.25 24.95 22.48
N ARG A 163 13.09 23.77 21.86
CA ARG A 163 13.66 23.47 20.55
C ARG A 163 12.64 23.84 19.47
N GLN A 164 12.95 24.90 18.73
CA GLN A 164 12.15 25.30 17.58
C GLN A 164 12.25 24.27 16.43
N GLY A 165 11.17 24.15 15.67
CA GLY A 165 11.05 23.23 14.54
C GLY A 165 10.47 21.86 14.90
N GLU A 166 10.62 20.91 13.99
CA GLU A 166 10.00 19.58 14.07
C GLU A 166 11.04 18.46 13.96
N LYS A 167 10.77 17.36 14.65
CA LYS A 167 11.47 16.10 14.49
C LYS A 167 10.90 15.36 13.29
N VAL A 168 11.78 15.00 12.35
CA VAL A 168 11.44 14.07 11.27
C VAL A 168 11.03 12.72 11.86
N GLY A 169 9.84 12.25 11.48
CA GLY A 169 9.24 11.00 11.93
C GLY A 169 9.61 9.80 11.07
N LYS A 170 8.82 8.72 11.23
CA LYS A 170 8.93 7.52 10.41
C LYS A 170 8.41 7.79 8.99
N ILE A 171 8.89 6.99 8.04
CA ILE A 171 8.33 6.95 6.69
C ILE A 171 7.49 5.69 6.58
N ILE A 172 6.22 5.87 6.30
CA ILE A 172 5.28 4.78 6.07
C ILE A 172 5.25 4.51 4.57
N ILE A 173 5.36 3.25 4.15
CA ILE A 173 5.47 2.88 2.74
C ILE A 173 4.55 1.69 2.45
N LEU A 174 3.54 1.92 1.63
CA LEU A 174 2.76 0.91 0.93
C LEU A 174 3.43 0.67 -0.43
N LYS A 175 4.09 -0.48 -0.58
CA LYS A 175 5.02 -0.74 -1.68
C LYS A 175 4.47 -1.77 -2.66
N ASP A 176 4.83 -1.64 -3.94
CA ASP A 176 4.64 -2.66 -4.98
C ASP A 176 3.16 -3.02 -5.21
N ILE A 177 2.32 -2.00 -5.34
CA ILE A 177 0.93 -2.15 -5.73
C ILE A 177 0.88 -2.39 -7.24
N ALA A 178 0.51 -3.59 -7.65
CA ALA A 178 0.26 -3.93 -9.04
C ALA A 178 -1.01 -3.22 -9.54
N THR A 179 -0.98 -2.68 -10.77
CA THR A 179 -1.99 -1.76 -11.33
C THR A 179 -3.08 -2.46 -12.14
N TYR A 180 -2.82 -3.64 -12.68
CA TYR A 180 -3.81 -4.55 -13.27
C TYR A 180 -4.17 -5.67 -12.31
N HIS A 181 -3.18 -6.27 -11.65
CA HIS A 181 -3.38 -7.45 -10.78
C HIS A 181 -3.20 -7.09 -9.31
N THR A 182 -3.89 -6.04 -8.85
CA THR A 182 -3.76 -5.55 -7.48
C THR A 182 -4.07 -6.65 -6.47
N HIS A 183 -3.06 -7.04 -5.67
CA HIS A 183 -3.25 -8.02 -4.60
C HIS A 183 -4.36 -7.59 -3.65
N ALA A 184 -5.22 -8.52 -3.22
CA ALA A 184 -6.40 -8.22 -2.41
C ALA A 184 -6.09 -7.49 -1.08
N GLY A 185 -4.90 -7.72 -0.50
CA GLY A 185 -4.41 -6.95 0.64
C GLY A 185 -4.21 -5.46 0.32
N HIS A 186 -3.64 -5.14 -0.84
CA HIS A 186 -3.50 -3.76 -1.31
C HIS A 186 -4.85 -3.15 -1.64
N GLN A 187 -5.76 -3.90 -2.29
CA GLN A 187 -7.11 -3.43 -2.57
C GLN A 187 -7.83 -3.01 -1.27
N ARG A 188 -7.75 -3.83 -0.22
CA ARG A 188 -8.34 -3.53 1.09
C ARG A 188 -7.74 -2.26 1.72
N ILE A 189 -6.41 -2.12 1.71
CA ILE A 189 -5.75 -0.93 2.25
C ILE A 189 -6.17 0.32 1.47
N LEU A 190 -6.21 0.26 0.14
CA LEU A 190 -6.64 1.38 -0.70
C LEU A 190 -8.10 1.78 -0.47
N LEU A 191 -8.99 0.80 -0.26
CA LEU A 191 -10.38 1.06 0.11
C LEU A 191 -10.49 1.68 1.51
N ASP A 192 -9.71 1.18 2.48
CA ASP A 192 -9.66 1.72 3.83
C ASP A 192 -9.10 3.16 3.86
N LEU A 193 -8.27 3.55 2.87
CA LEU A 193 -7.74 4.91 2.71
C LEU A 193 -8.76 5.93 2.16
N VAL A 194 -9.88 5.49 1.56
CA VAL A 194 -10.89 6.39 1.02
C VAL A 194 -11.41 7.30 2.14
N LYS A 195 -11.48 8.61 1.88
CA LYS A 195 -11.91 9.63 2.84
C LYS A 195 -13.33 9.31 3.33
N PRO A 196 -13.52 9.01 4.64
CA PRO A 196 -14.85 8.82 5.20
C PRO A 196 -15.70 10.10 5.12
N SER A 197 -17.03 9.97 5.13
CA SER A 197 -17.96 11.12 5.09
C SER A 197 -17.83 12.03 6.30
N GLY A 198 -17.54 11.47 7.49
CA GLY A 198 -17.36 12.22 8.73
C GLY A 198 -16.03 12.96 8.86
N VAL A 199 -15.09 12.75 7.92
CA VAL A 199 -13.81 13.47 7.91
C VAL A 199 -13.97 14.81 7.20
N THR A 200 -13.75 15.89 7.95
CA THR A 200 -14.06 17.28 7.56
C THR A 200 -12.86 18.22 7.57
N ASN A 201 -11.69 17.75 8.01
CA ASN A 201 -10.45 18.52 8.02
C ASN A 201 -9.24 17.61 7.81
N PHE A 202 -8.10 18.23 7.50
CA PHE A 202 -6.85 17.56 7.21
C PHE A 202 -6.37 16.72 8.39
N LYS A 203 -6.46 17.23 9.62
CA LYS A 203 -5.99 16.51 10.81
C LYS A 203 -6.71 15.16 10.99
N GLN A 204 -8.03 15.13 10.77
CA GLN A 204 -8.82 13.90 10.82
C GLN A 204 -8.44 12.94 9.69
N LEU A 205 -8.27 13.44 8.46
CA LEU A 205 -7.85 12.60 7.32
C LEU A 205 -6.47 12.00 7.55
N HIS A 206 -5.53 12.82 8.00
CA HIS A 206 -4.16 12.39 8.26
C HIS A 206 -4.11 11.33 9.36
N ALA A 207 -4.83 11.54 10.47
CA ALA A 207 -4.95 10.54 11.53
C ALA A 207 -5.55 9.22 11.03
N HIS A 208 -6.60 9.29 10.20
CA HIS A 208 -7.21 8.12 9.56
C HIS A 208 -6.21 7.37 8.68
N TRP A 209 -5.47 8.07 7.81
CA TRP A 209 -4.46 7.46 6.94
C TRP A 209 -3.32 6.82 7.72
N LEU A 210 -2.80 7.47 8.76
CA LEU A 210 -1.78 6.90 9.63
C LEU A 210 -2.28 5.62 10.31
N GLN A 211 -3.52 5.58 10.77
CA GLN A 211 -4.12 4.39 11.38
C GLN A 211 -4.28 3.24 10.38
N VAL A 212 -4.75 3.52 9.16
CA VAL A 212 -4.92 2.51 8.10
C VAL A 212 -3.58 1.89 7.69
N LEU A 213 -2.53 2.69 7.65
CA LEU A 213 -1.19 2.25 7.26
C LEU A 213 -0.33 1.76 8.44
N ASP A 214 -0.89 1.71 9.66
CA ASP A 214 -0.18 1.21 10.83
C ASP A 214 -0.02 -0.32 10.76
N VAL A 215 1.24 -0.76 10.74
CA VAL A 215 1.61 -2.18 10.64
C VAL A 215 1.13 -2.99 11.85
N ASN A 216 1.13 -2.42 13.05
CA ASN A 216 0.64 -3.10 14.24
C ASN A 216 -0.87 -3.30 14.18
N VAL A 217 -1.61 -2.29 13.70
CA VAL A 217 -3.05 -2.38 13.48
C VAL A 217 -3.36 -3.47 12.44
N LEU A 218 -2.64 -3.46 11.32
CA LEU A 218 -2.80 -4.48 10.26
C LEU A 218 -2.48 -5.89 10.77
N ASN A 219 -1.37 -6.06 11.50
CA ASN A 219 -0.98 -7.34 12.09
C ASN A 219 -2.02 -7.83 13.10
N LYS A 220 -2.51 -6.95 13.98
CA LYS A 220 -3.53 -7.30 14.97
C LYS A 220 -4.83 -7.76 14.31
N LYS A 221 -5.27 -7.07 13.24
CA LYS A 221 -6.44 -7.46 12.46
C LYS A 221 -6.24 -8.83 11.81
N PHE A 222 -5.09 -9.05 11.18
CA PHE A 222 -4.73 -10.33 10.55
C PHE A 222 -4.73 -11.50 11.54
N PHE A 223 -4.02 -11.38 12.67
CA PHE A 223 -4.00 -12.45 13.67
C PHE A 223 -5.36 -12.68 14.34
N LYS A 224 -6.19 -11.62 14.47
CA LYS A 224 -7.58 -11.76 14.94
C LYS A 224 -8.43 -12.55 13.94
N GLU A 225 -8.30 -12.30 12.65
CA GLU A 225 -9.01 -13.06 11.61
C GLU A 225 -8.62 -14.54 11.64
N ILE A 226 -7.32 -14.85 11.79
CA ILE A 226 -6.83 -16.23 11.97
C ILE A 226 -7.40 -16.87 13.24
N ALA A 227 -7.38 -16.15 14.37
CA ALA A 227 -7.89 -16.66 15.62
C ALA A 227 -9.39 -16.97 15.54
N ASN A 228 -10.18 -16.08 14.93
CA ASN A 228 -11.61 -16.31 14.70
C ASN A 228 -11.85 -17.56 13.87
N TRP A 229 -11.06 -17.77 12.81
CA TRP A 229 -11.16 -18.98 11.99
C TRP A 229 -10.79 -20.24 12.77
N TYR A 230 -9.73 -20.17 13.59
CA TYR A 230 -9.34 -21.26 14.48
C TYR A 230 -10.47 -21.65 15.45
N PHE A 231 -11.03 -20.68 16.18
CA PHE A 231 -12.09 -20.97 17.14
C PHE A 231 -13.36 -21.51 16.47
N TRP A 232 -13.70 -21.03 15.27
CA TRP A 232 -14.81 -21.56 14.50
C TRP A 232 -14.56 -23.00 14.01
N ALA A 233 -13.35 -23.29 13.52
CA ALA A 233 -13.02 -24.59 12.94
C ALA A 233 -12.78 -25.67 14.01
N LYS A 234 -12.36 -25.29 15.22
CA LYS A 234 -12.02 -26.21 16.32
C LYS A 234 -13.11 -27.26 16.58
N ASP A 235 -14.37 -26.86 16.55
CA ASP A 235 -15.51 -27.74 16.83
C ASP A 235 -16.08 -28.41 15.56
N LYS A 236 -15.42 -28.24 14.41
CA LYS A 236 -15.86 -28.75 13.09
C LYS A 236 -14.89 -29.76 12.48
N VAL A 237 -13.74 -29.98 13.11
CA VAL A 237 -12.69 -30.84 12.59
C VAL A 237 -12.47 -32.02 13.52
N GLN A 238 -12.19 -33.17 12.93
CA GLN A 238 -11.76 -34.37 13.64
C GLN A 238 -10.49 -34.89 12.98
N PHE A 239 -9.44 -35.08 13.78
CA PHE A 239 -8.18 -35.63 13.31
C PHE A 239 -8.04 -37.10 13.74
N PRO A 240 -7.36 -37.93 12.92
CA PRO A 240 -7.07 -39.31 13.26
C PRO A 240 -6.36 -39.43 14.62
N ASP A 241 -6.46 -40.62 15.22
CA ASP A 241 -5.73 -40.91 16.45
C ASP A 241 -4.22 -40.77 16.25
N ASP A 242 -3.56 -40.19 17.25
CA ASP A 242 -2.13 -39.92 17.28
C ASP A 242 -1.60 -40.19 18.71
N ILE A 243 -0.38 -39.72 19.01
CA ILE A 243 0.24 -39.78 20.34
C ILE A 243 -0.68 -39.17 21.41
N GLU A 244 -1.34 -38.05 21.11
CA GLU A 244 -2.30 -37.41 22.01
C GLU A 244 -3.65 -38.15 22.01
N LYS A 245 -4.04 -38.68 23.18
CA LYS A 245 -5.26 -39.46 23.37
C LYS A 245 -6.47 -38.59 23.67
N ASN A 246 -6.28 -37.39 24.21
CA ASN A 246 -7.36 -36.44 24.43
C ASN A 246 -7.78 -35.80 23.09
N GLU A 247 -8.96 -36.16 22.60
CA GLU A 247 -9.49 -35.68 21.31
C GLU A 247 -9.51 -34.15 21.21
N GLN A 248 -9.89 -33.44 22.27
CA GLN A 248 -9.96 -31.98 22.24
C GLN A 248 -8.57 -31.35 22.09
N VAL A 249 -7.58 -31.85 22.83
CA VAL A 249 -6.18 -31.38 22.76
C VAL A 249 -5.58 -31.75 21.40
N ARG A 250 -5.84 -32.96 20.90
CA ARG A 250 -5.40 -33.44 19.60
C ARG A 250 -5.94 -32.59 18.47
N ASN A 251 -7.26 -32.39 18.42
CA ASN A 251 -7.90 -31.61 17.36
C ASN A 251 -7.45 -30.15 17.39
N ALA A 252 -7.35 -29.54 18.58
CA ALA A 252 -6.85 -28.19 18.74
C ALA A 252 -5.40 -28.03 18.21
N THR A 253 -4.51 -28.94 18.60
CA THR A 253 -3.09 -28.90 18.22
C THR A 253 -2.89 -29.17 16.74
N ASN A 254 -3.56 -30.19 16.20
CA ASN A 254 -3.45 -30.54 14.78
C ASN A 254 -4.13 -29.51 13.87
N LEU A 255 -5.20 -28.86 14.33
CA LEU A 255 -5.75 -27.71 13.63
C LEU A 255 -4.70 -26.60 13.53
N ILE A 256 -4.09 -26.14 14.63
CA ILE A 256 -3.02 -25.11 14.59
C ILE A 256 -1.90 -25.50 13.62
N ARG A 257 -1.44 -26.76 13.68
CA ARG A 257 -0.43 -27.32 12.78
C ARG A 257 -0.84 -27.29 11.30
N LEU A 258 -2.12 -27.51 11.01
CA LEU A 258 -2.67 -27.42 9.65
C LEU A 258 -2.74 -25.97 9.19
N ILE A 259 -3.29 -25.06 10.02
CA ILE A 259 -3.39 -23.63 9.69
C ILE A 259 -2.01 -23.06 9.37
N THR A 260 -1.03 -23.30 10.24
CA THR A 260 0.34 -22.80 10.07
C THR A 260 1.02 -23.37 8.84
N ARG A 261 0.82 -24.67 8.52
CA ARG A 261 1.32 -25.28 7.27
C ARG A 261 0.67 -24.67 6.03
N ILE A 262 -0.65 -24.43 6.02
CA ILE A 262 -1.34 -23.81 4.89
C ILE A 262 -0.80 -22.39 4.65
N ILE A 263 -0.68 -21.59 5.71
CA ILE A 263 -0.13 -20.23 5.63
C ILE A 263 1.30 -20.28 5.10
N PHE A 264 2.12 -21.23 5.57
CA PHE A 264 3.51 -21.39 5.14
C PHE A 264 3.64 -21.81 3.67
N ILE A 265 2.86 -22.79 3.22
CA ILE A 265 2.84 -23.23 1.82
C ILE A 265 2.43 -22.07 0.92
N TRP A 266 1.40 -21.31 1.32
CA TRP A 266 0.95 -20.13 0.59
C TRP A 266 2.02 -19.05 0.57
N PHE A 267 2.72 -18.82 1.69
CA PHE A 267 3.85 -17.88 1.75
C PHE A 267 4.97 -18.25 0.78
N ILE A 268 5.39 -19.53 0.74
CA ILE A 268 6.43 -20.00 -0.18
C ILE A 268 5.99 -19.80 -1.64
N LYS A 269 4.72 -20.09 -1.96
CA LYS A 269 4.13 -19.85 -3.28
C LYS A 269 4.20 -18.38 -3.67
N GLU A 270 3.68 -17.48 -2.83
CA GLU A 270 3.61 -16.04 -3.12
C GLU A 270 5.00 -15.38 -3.18
N LYS A 271 5.99 -15.95 -2.48
CA LYS A 271 7.38 -15.51 -2.57
C LYS A 271 8.14 -16.11 -3.76
N ASN A 272 7.48 -16.90 -4.61
CA ASN A 272 8.08 -17.60 -5.75
C ASN A 272 9.33 -18.41 -5.34
N LEU A 273 9.35 -18.94 -4.11
CA LEU A 273 10.46 -19.74 -3.59
C LEU A 273 10.44 -21.18 -4.13
N VAL A 274 9.33 -21.59 -4.74
CA VAL A 274 9.17 -22.87 -5.44
C VAL A 274 8.43 -22.65 -6.76
N PRO A 275 8.63 -23.52 -7.76
CA PRO A 275 7.96 -23.40 -9.06
C PRO A 275 6.43 -23.41 -8.95
N ALA A 276 5.76 -22.48 -9.61
CA ALA A 276 4.30 -22.39 -9.64
C ALA A 276 3.63 -23.66 -10.19
N ALA A 277 4.32 -24.41 -11.06
CA ALA A 277 3.85 -25.68 -11.59
C ALA A 277 3.53 -26.72 -10.50
N LEU A 278 4.18 -26.67 -9.33
CA LEU A 278 3.88 -27.55 -8.21
C LEU A 278 2.49 -27.33 -7.59
N PHE A 279 1.80 -26.26 -7.99
CA PHE A 279 0.42 -25.99 -7.60
C PHE A 279 -0.58 -26.21 -8.75
N ASP A 280 -0.11 -26.68 -9.91
CA ASP A 280 -0.96 -27.04 -11.05
C ASP A 280 -1.38 -28.52 -10.97
N LYS A 281 -2.69 -28.75 -10.93
CA LYS A 281 -3.26 -30.10 -10.79
C LYS A 281 -2.85 -31.04 -11.93
N LYS A 282 -2.77 -30.54 -13.18
CA LYS A 282 -2.38 -31.34 -14.35
C LYS A 282 -0.91 -31.71 -14.25
N TYR A 283 -0.04 -30.77 -13.91
CA TYR A 283 1.38 -31.06 -13.70
C TYR A 283 1.60 -32.06 -12.56
N LEU A 284 0.92 -31.88 -11.43
CA LEU A 284 1.02 -32.83 -10.30
C LEU A 284 0.60 -34.26 -10.70
N SER A 285 -0.42 -34.41 -11.54
CA SER A 285 -0.87 -35.72 -12.01
C SER A 285 0.15 -36.46 -12.88
N THR A 286 1.14 -35.76 -13.44
CA THR A 286 2.21 -36.41 -14.23
C THR A 286 3.40 -36.83 -13.38
N ILE A 287 3.62 -36.21 -12.22
CA ILE A 287 4.79 -36.46 -11.36
C ILE A 287 4.48 -37.25 -10.09
N LEU A 288 3.22 -37.26 -9.62
CA LEU A 288 2.79 -37.96 -8.41
C LEU A 288 2.08 -39.28 -8.74
N LYS A 289 2.49 -40.37 -8.08
CA LYS A 289 1.75 -41.64 -8.09
C LYS A 289 0.48 -41.50 -7.24
N ASP A 290 -0.61 -42.10 -7.70
CA ASP A 290 -1.91 -42.17 -7.00
C ASP A 290 -2.55 -40.81 -6.65
N PHE A 291 -2.19 -39.74 -7.37
CA PHE A 291 -2.70 -38.40 -7.13
C PHE A 291 -4.23 -38.34 -7.26
N MET A 292 -4.93 -38.06 -6.15
CA MET A 292 -6.39 -37.97 -6.06
C MET A 292 -7.16 -39.27 -6.36
N GLN A 293 -6.52 -40.45 -6.29
CA GLN A 293 -7.19 -41.72 -6.55
C GLN A 293 -7.99 -42.28 -5.35
N THR A 294 -7.83 -41.72 -4.15
CA THR A 294 -8.61 -42.11 -2.97
C THR A 294 -10.00 -41.46 -2.94
N LYS A 295 -11.03 -42.29 -3.15
CA LYS A 295 -12.44 -41.95 -2.91
C LYS A 295 -12.69 -41.73 -1.40
N THR A 296 -13.33 -40.60 -1.10
CA THR A 296 -13.99 -40.28 0.18
C THR A 296 -13.08 -39.90 1.36
N LEU A 297 -12.48 -38.72 1.29
CA LEU A 297 -12.30 -37.88 2.48
C LEU A 297 -13.33 -36.75 2.37
N THR A 298 -14.28 -36.71 3.30
CA THR A 298 -15.23 -35.61 3.44
C THR A 298 -14.46 -34.37 3.88
N ILE A 299 -13.86 -33.66 2.92
CA ILE A 299 -13.32 -32.33 3.15
C ILE A 299 -14.52 -31.41 3.27
N ILE A 300 -14.82 -30.98 4.50
CA ILE A 300 -15.84 -29.97 4.78
C ILE A 300 -15.37 -28.64 4.17
N THR A 301 -15.71 -28.42 2.90
CA THR A 301 -15.65 -27.10 2.27
C THR A 301 -17.02 -26.45 2.41
N ARG A 302 -17.10 -25.29 3.07
CA ARG A 302 -18.31 -24.48 3.02
C ARG A 302 -18.36 -23.72 1.68
N PRO A 303 -19.50 -23.60 1.00
CA PRO A 303 -19.66 -22.82 -0.24
C PRO A 303 -19.64 -21.28 -0.09
N TYR A 304 -19.22 -20.74 1.06
CA TYR A 304 -19.26 -19.29 1.28
C TYR A 304 -17.87 -18.74 1.60
N CYS A 305 -17.06 -18.66 0.54
CA CYS A 305 -16.02 -17.64 0.40
C CYS A 305 -16.34 -16.81 -0.85
N LYS A 306 -17.47 -16.09 -0.83
CA LYS A 306 -17.62 -14.89 -1.66
C LYS A 306 -16.93 -13.72 -0.97
N THR A 307 -15.61 -13.84 -0.85
CA THR A 307 -14.70 -12.70 -0.68
C THR A 307 -13.46 -13.03 -1.49
N SER A 308 -13.55 -12.75 -2.79
CA SER A 308 -12.47 -12.27 -3.67
C SER A 308 -11.05 -12.77 -3.38
N PHE A 309 -10.83 -14.09 -3.43
CA PHE A 309 -9.48 -14.66 -3.43
C PHE A 309 -9.26 -15.79 -4.46
N LEU A 310 -10.25 -16.11 -5.29
CA LEU A 310 -10.14 -17.12 -6.34
C LEU A 310 -10.96 -16.69 -7.57
N GLU A 311 -10.30 -16.09 -8.57
CA GLU A 311 -10.52 -16.29 -10.02
C GLU A 311 -9.66 -15.29 -10.82
N PRO A 312 -8.73 -15.74 -11.68
CA PRO A 312 -8.33 -14.97 -12.86
C PRO A 312 -9.45 -15.11 -13.89
N SER A 313 -10.18 -14.03 -14.12
CA SER A 313 -11.13 -13.89 -15.22
C SER A 313 -10.40 -14.05 -16.56
N THR A 314 -10.44 -15.26 -17.10
CA THR A 314 -10.20 -15.52 -18.52
C THR A 314 -11.53 -15.89 -19.17
N LYS A 315 -12.22 -14.89 -19.71
CA LYS A 315 -13.18 -15.08 -20.80
C LYS A 315 -13.04 -13.91 -21.78
N LYS A 316 -12.55 -14.31 -22.96
CA LYS A 316 -12.55 -13.70 -24.30
C LYS A 316 -12.72 -12.20 -24.44
#